data_AF-A0A151TMS2-F1
#
_entry.id   AF-A0A151TMS2-F1
#
_cell.length_a   1.000
_cell.length_b   1.000
_cell.length_c   1.000
_cell.angle_alpha   90.00
_cell.angle_beta   90.00
_cell.angle_gamma   90.00
#
_symmetry.space_group_name_H-M   'P 1'
#
loop_
_entity.id
_entity.type
_entity.pdbx_description
1 polymer ?
#
loop_
_entity_poly.entity_id
_entity_poly.type
_entity_poly.pdbx_seq_one_letter_code
_entity_poly.pdbx_strand_id
1 'polypeptide(L)'
;MRQKGVQPDKHTFPLLLKTLSKTIGHHPFMLYAQIFKLGFDLDLFVSNTLIPAFANSGFMESARQVFDESPFKGTVAWTALINGALMDMYFKCGLCEDACKVFNEMPYRNVVCWTVLVAGYVQSNKFQDALRAFWDMLLDDVVPNDFTFSSVLTACAHMGALDQGRLVHEYIESNKINLNAELGTALVDMYAKCGCIDDALRVFENLPVKNVYTWTAIIHGLAVHGDAIGALHMFSCMLKSGIQPNEVTFVGVLAACSHGGFVEEGKRLFELMRHSYNLKPEMDHYGCMVDMLGRAGYLEDAKQIIDNMPMKPSPGVLGALFGACMVHKDFEMGEHIGILLVNQKPNDSGSYALLTNLYKMCQNWEAAAQVRKVMKGLQVEKTPGYSWIEVDGFNS
;
A
#
# COMPACT_ATOMS: atom_id res chain seq x y z
N MET A 1 -38.06 21.15 4.66
CA MET A 1 -38.42 22.09 3.56
C MET A 1 -39.89 21.96 3.18
N ARG A 2 -40.37 20.77 2.76
CA ARG A 2 -41.80 20.54 2.43
C ARG A 2 -42.79 20.86 3.56
N GLN A 3 -42.47 20.55 4.81
CA GLN A 3 -43.28 20.92 5.99
C GLN A 3 -43.36 22.44 6.25
N LYS A 4 -42.48 23.25 5.65
CA LYS A 4 -42.46 24.72 5.77
C LYS A 4 -42.93 25.41 4.47
N GLY A 5 -43.47 24.68 3.50
CA GLY A 5 -43.97 25.24 2.23
C GLY A 5 -42.89 25.77 1.26
N VAL A 6 -41.62 25.54 1.54
CA VAL A 6 -40.50 26.02 0.69
C VAL A 6 -40.24 25.01 -0.43
N GLN A 7 -40.40 25.47 -1.68
CA GLN A 7 -40.07 24.73 -2.90
C GLN A 7 -38.55 24.64 -3.06
N PRO A 8 -37.96 23.47 -3.36
CA PRO A 8 -36.55 23.37 -3.70
C PRO A 8 -36.25 24.06 -5.03
N ASP A 9 -35.11 24.74 -5.11
CA ASP A 9 -34.61 25.40 -6.31
C ASP A 9 -33.22 24.87 -6.72
N LYS A 10 -32.65 25.43 -7.79
CA LYS A 10 -31.31 25.11 -8.30
C LYS A 10 -30.17 25.29 -7.29
N HIS A 11 -30.37 26.06 -6.21
CA HIS A 11 -29.37 26.25 -5.15
C HIS A 11 -29.60 25.31 -3.96
N THR A 12 -30.82 24.80 -3.80
CA THR A 12 -31.21 23.86 -2.76
C THR A 12 -30.66 22.45 -3.01
N PHE A 13 -30.73 21.96 -4.25
CA PHE A 13 -30.29 20.60 -4.60
C PHE A 13 -28.79 20.36 -4.37
N PRO A 14 -27.88 21.28 -4.73
CA PRO A 14 -26.45 21.11 -4.44
C PRO A 14 -26.13 20.97 -2.95
N LEU A 15 -26.80 21.74 -2.09
CA LEU A 15 -26.65 21.65 -0.63
C LEU A 15 -27.12 20.29 -0.11
N LEU A 16 -28.28 19.82 -0.58
CA LEU A 16 -28.83 18.52 -0.19
C LEU A 16 -27.96 17.35 -0.66
N LEU A 17 -27.47 17.39 -1.91
CA LEU A 17 -26.57 16.38 -2.46
C LEU A 17 -25.23 16.35 -1.71
N LYS A 18 -24.67 17.51 -1.37
CA LYS A 18 -23.42 17.62 -0.58
C LYS A 18 -23.59 17.12 0.86
N THR A 19 -24.79 17.23 1.45
CA THR A 19 -25.08 16.60 2.74
C THR A 19 -25.27 15.09 2.62
N LEU A 20 -25.86 14.60 1.53
CA LEU A 20 -26.05 13.16 1.32
C LEU A 20 -24.75 12.45 0.98
N SER A 21 -23.85 13.08 0.22
CA SER A 21 -22.52 12.53 -0.09
C SER A 21 -21.63 12.35 1.14
N LYS A 22 -21.99 12.93 2.28
CA LYS A 22 -21.30 12.78 3.58
C LYS A 22 -21.92 11.72 4.49
N THR A 23 -23.09 11.18 4.14
CA THR A 23 -23.86 10.27 4.99
C THR A 23 -23.91 8.90 4.32
N ILE A 24 -23.21 7.93 4.90
CA ILE A 24 -23.13 6.56 4.38
C ILE A 24 -24.55 5.95 4.36
N GLY A 25 -25.03 5.52 3.19
CA GLY A 25 -26.27 4.75 3.03
C GLY A 25 -27.43 5.43 2.30
N HIS A 26 -27.30 6.68 1.84
CA HIS A 26 -28.36 7.32 1.03
C HIS A 26 -28.01 7.38 -0.47
N HIS A 27 -28.88 6.79 -1.30
CA HIS A 27 -28.69 6.75 -2.75
C HIS A 27 -29.02 8.09 -3.44
N PRO A 28 -28.14 8.61 -4.32
CA PRO A 28 -28.38 9.86 -5.07
C PRO A 28 -29.66 9.83 -5.92
N PHE A 29 -30.13 8.64 -6.30
CA PHE A 29 -31.37 8.40 -7.05
C PHE A 29 -32.63 9.04 -6.42
N MET A 30 -32.68 9.15 -5.09
CA MET A 30 -33.83 9.76 -4.40
C MET A 30 -34.02 11.24 -4.74
N LEU A 31 -32.91 11.96 -4.93
CA LEU A 31 -32.96 13.36 -5.36
C LEU A 31 -33.01 13.49 -6.88
N TYR A 32 -32.38 12.57 -7.62
CA TYR A 32 -32.35 12.59 -9.08
C TYR A 32 -33.77 12.61 -9.69
N ALA A 33 -34.67 11.74 -9.23
CA ALA A 33 -36.05 11.71 -9.70
C ALA A 33 -36.82 13.02 -9.42
N GLN A 34 -36.49 13.73 -8.33
CA GLN A 34 -37.12 15.02 -8.00
C GLN A 34 -36.55 16.17 -8.82
N ILE A 35 -35.23 16.14 -9.07
CA ILE A 35 -34.53 17.11 -9.93
C ILE A 35 -35.10 17.06 -11.35
N PHE A 36 -35.23 15.86 -11.91
CA PHE A 36 -35.81 15.64 -13.23
C PHE A 36 -37.27 16.09 -13.30
N LYS A 37 -38.08 15.72 -12.29
CA LYS A 37 -39.49 16.14 -12.23
C LYS A 37 -39.68 17.67 -12.16
N LEU A 38 -38.72 18.38 -11.57
CA LEU A 38 -38.76 19.83 -11.42
C LEU A 38 -38.02 20.58 -12.56
N GLY A 39 -37.47 19.85 -13.54
CA GLY A 39 -36.80 20.42 -14.71
C GLY A 39 -35.44 21.06 -14.42
N PHE A 40 -34.75 20.60 -13.37
CA PHE A 40 -33.42 21.09 -13.00
C PHE A 40 -32.28 20.16 -13.43
N ASP A 41 -32.59 19.11 -14.20
CA ASP A 41 -31.64 18.10 -14.70
C ASP A 41 -30.57 18.69 -15.64
N LEU A 42 -30.92 19.71 -16.43
CA LEU A 42 -29.99 20.42 -17.31
C LEU A 42 -29.32 21.65 -16.64
N ASP A 43 -29.63 21.94 -15.38
CA ASP A 43 -28.99 23.05 -14.67
C ASP A 43 -27.51 22.72 -14.38
N LEU A 44 -26.61 23.64 -14.72
CA LEU A 44 -25.17 23.43 -14.61
C LEU A 44 -24.70 23.20 -13.17
N PHE A 45 -25.30 23.88 -12.18
CA PHE A 45 -24.91 23.71 -10.78
C PHE A 45 -25.41 22.38 -10.22
N VAL A 46 -26.60 21.97 -10.65
CA VAL A 46 -27.21 20.70 -10.24
C VAL A 46 -26.48 19.51 -10.87
N SER A 47 -26.23 19.54 -12.18
CA SER A 47 -25.45 18.51 -12.89
C SER A 47 -24.02 18.36 -12.35
N ASN A 48 -23.29 19.47 -12.13
CA ASN A 48 -21.96 19.46 -11.51
C ASN A 48 -21.93 18.91 -10.08
N THR A 49 -23.08 18.86 -9.39
CA THR A 49 -23.18 18.24 -8.06
C THR A 49 -23.68 16.79 -8.12
N LEU A 50 -24.50 16.45 -9.11
CA LEU A 50 -24.99 15.08 -9.32
C LEU A 50 -23.89 14.12 -9.79
N ILE A 51 -23.03 14.57 -10.70
CA ILE A 51 -21.91 13.76 -11.23
C ILE A 51 -21.02 13.23 -10.09
N PRO A 52 -20.44 14.07 -9.20
CA PRO A 52 -19.64 13.58 -8.08
C PRO A 52 -20.45 12.76 -7.07
N ALA A 53 -21.75 13.06 -6.89
CA ALA A 53 -22.59 12.28 -5.98
C ALA A 53 -22.80 10.84 -6.49
N PHE A 54 -23.06 10.64 -7.78
CA PHE A 54 -23.16 9.31 -8.37
C PHE A 54 -21.81 8.59 -8.44
N ALA A 55 -20.77 9.29 -8.88
CA ALA A 55 -19.38 8.80 -8.94
C ALA A 55 -18.90 8.26 -7.59
N ASN A 56 -18.99 9.08 -6.53
CA ASN A 56 -18.52 8.70 -5.19
C ASN A 56 -19.40 7.61 -4.53
N SER A 57 -20.59 7.38 -5.06
CA SER A 57 -21.52 6.34 -4.58
C SER A 57 -21.40 5.03 -5.39
N GLY A 58 -20.44 4.92 -6.33
CA GLY A 58 -20.20 3.72 -7.13
C GLY A 58 -21.14 3.54 -8.34
N PHE A 59 -21.94 4.56 -8.70
CA PHE A 59 -22.86 4.52 -9.84
C PHE A 59 -22.25 5.23 -11.06
N MET A 60 -21.17 4.68 -11.59
CA MET A 60 -20.40 5.32 -12.65
C MET A 60 -21.20 5.48 -13.96
N GLU A 61 -22.04 4.52 -14.32
CA GLU A 61 -22.92 4.64 -15.50
C GLU A 61 -23.90 5.81 -15.36
N SER A 62 -24.50 5.98 -14.19
CA SER A 62 -25.40 7.11 -13.92
C SER A 62 -24.66 8.44 -13.88
N ALA A 63 -23.42 8.47 -13.34
CA ALA A 63 -22.57 9.66 -13.39
C ALA A 63 -22.24 10.04 -14.84
N ARG A 64 -21.91 9.05 -15.68
CA ARG A 64 -21.64 9.21 -17.12
C ARG A 64 -22.88 9.72 -17.87
N GLN A 65 -24.06 9.17 -17.58
CA GLN A 65 -25.31 9.62 -18.19
C GLN A 65 -25.58 11.10 -17.90
N VAL A 66 -25.54 11.51 -16.62
CA VAL A 66 -25.76 12.91 -16.23
C VAL A 66 -24.71 13.84 -16.85
N PHE A 67 -23.48 13.36 -16.99
CA PHE A 67 -22.43 14.10 -17.66
C PHE A 67 -22.68 14.27 -19.16
N ASP A 68 -23.11 13.22 -19.86
CA ASP A 68 -23.37 13.26 -21.30
C ASP A 68 -24.61 14.10 -21.65
N GLU A 69 -25.61 14.11 -20.78
CA GLU A 69 -26.81 14.95 -20.88
C GLU A 69 -26.55 16.43 -20.49
N SER A 70 -25.44 16.72 -19.81
CA SER A 70 -25.13 18.09 -19.37
C SER A 70 -24.81 19.01 -20.55
N PRO A 71 -25.44 20.21 -20.63
CA PRO A 71 -25.21 21.15 -21.72
C PRO A 71 -23.81 21.77 -21.71
N PHE A 72 -23.09 21.73 -20.59
CA PHE A 72 -21.72 22.25 -20.51
C PHE A 72 -20.83 21.36 -19.63
N LYS A 73 -19.82 20.77 -20.26
CA LYS A 73 -18.84 19.86 -19.65
C LYS A 73 -17.61 20.62 -19.16
N GLY A 74 -17.77 21.32 -18.04
CA GLY A 74 -16.67 22.09 -17.43
C GLY A 74 -15.63 21.22 -16.71
N THR A 75 -14.54 21.84 -16.28
CA THR A 75 -13.43 21.17 -15.57
C THR A 75 -13.90 20.38 -14.34
N VAL A 76 -14.88 20.90 -13.59
CA VAL A 76 -15.45 20.23 -12.40
C VAL A 76 -16.15 18.92 -12.77
N ALA A 77 -16.92 18.90 -13.85
CA ALA A 77 -17.62 17.72 -14.35
C ALA A 77 -16.64 16.62 -14.76
N TRP A 78 -15.61 16.98 -15.54
CA TRP A 78 -14.55 16.06 -15.95
C TRP A 78 -13.74 15.53 -14.75
N THR A 79 -13.38 16.40 -13.81
CA THR A 79 -12.65 16.02 -12.59
C THR A 79 -13.47 15.06 -11.72
N ALA A 80 -14.78 15.27 -11.62
CA ALA A 80 -15.67 14.38 -10.89
C ALA A 80 -15.82 13.01 -11.58
N LEU A 81 -15.92 12.97 -12.91
CA LEU A 81 -15.97 11.71 -13.66
C LEU A 81 -14.68 10.91 -13.52
N ILE A 82 -13.51 11.53 -13.68
CA ILE A 82 -12.25 10.78 -13.58
C ILE A 82 -12.03 10.27 -12.14
N ASN A 83 -12.36 11.07 -11.12
CA ASN A 83 -12.34 10.62 -9.72
C ASN A 83 -13.31 9.45 -9.48
N GLY A 84 -14.51 9.50 -10.07
CA GLY A 84 -15.50 8.42 -10.01
C GLY A 84 -15.04 7.14 -10.70
N ALA A 85 -14.53 7.27 -11.92
CA ALA A 85 -14.01 6.15 -12.70
C ALA A 85 -12.84 5.47 -11.99
N LEU A 86 -11.98 6.26 -11.34
CA LEU A 86 -10.85 5.73 -10.59
C LEU A 86 -11.27 5.17 -9.22
N MET A 87 -12.28 5.73 -8.56
CA MET A 87 -12.90 5.07 -7.40
C MET A 87 -13.54 3.73 -7.80
N ASP A 88 -14.23 3.66 -8.92
CA ASP A 88 -14.75 2.39 -9.44
C ASP A 88 -13.61 1.41 -9.76
N MET A 89 -12.49 1.91 -10.29
CA MET A 89 -11.25 1.13 -10.44
C MET A 89 -10.70 0.65 -9.08
N TYR A 90 -10.67 1.49 -8.05
CA TYR A 90 -10.24 1.14 -6.70
C TYR A 90 -11.12 0.08 -6.05
N PHE A 91 -12.44 0.15 -6.24
CA PHE A 91 -13.39 -0.79 -5.63
C PHE A 91 -13.59 -2.08 -6.43
N LYS A 92 -13.34 -2.09 -7.75
CA LYS A 92 -13.61 -3.24 -8.62
C LYS A 92 -12.36 -3.95 -9.17
N CYS A 93 -11.15 -3.57 -8.75
CA CYS A 93 -9.89 -4.26 -9.08
C CYS A 93 -9.76 -4.70 -10.56
N GLY A 94 -10.03 -3.80 -11.53
CA GLY A 94 -9.91 -4.20 -12.94
C GLY A 94 -10.24 -3.18 -14.03
N LEU A 95 -10.97 -2.11 -13.75
CA LEU A 95 -11.44 -1.18 -14.80
C LEU A 95 -10.52 0.03 -14.99
N CYS A 96 -9.23 -0.22 -15.19
CA CYS A 96 -8.25 0.82 -15.52
C CYS A 96 -8.59 1.51 -16.87
N GLU A 97 -9.27 0.80 -17.78
CA GLU A 97 -9.61 1.29 -19.12
C GLU A 97 -10.63 2.44 -19.12
N ASP A 98 -11.61 2.44 -18.23
CA ASP A 98 -12.68 3.45 -18.26
C ASP A 98 -12.18 4.81 -17.75
N ALA A 99 -11.28 4.81 -16.76
CA ALA A 99 -10.60 6.02 -16.34
C ALA A 99 -9.69 6.60 -17.44
N CYS A 100 -8.99 5.74 -18.18
CA CYS A 100 -8.17 6.15 -19.32
C CYS A 100 -9.03 6.72 -20.45
N LYS A 101 -10.19 6.11 -20.76
CA LYS A 101 -11.14 6.64 -21.75
C LYS A 101 -11.62 8.04 -21.36
N VAL A 102 -12.09 8.22 -20.12
CA VAL A 102 -12.53 9.52 -19.62
C VAL A 102 -11.40 10.55 -19.73
N PHE A 103 -10.18 10.20 -19.34
CA PHE A 103 -9.02 11.08 -19.42
C PHE A 103 -8.64 11.47 -20.86
N ASN A 104 -8.76 10.54 -21.80
CA ASN A 104 -8.49 10.79 -23.23
C ASN A 104 -9.56 11.67 -23.87
N GLU A 105 -10.82 11.58 -23.42
CA GLU A 105 -11.92 12.44 -23.87
C GLU A 105 -11.84 13.88 -23.33
N MET A 106 -11.00 14.14 -22.30
CA MET A 106 -10.89 15.48 -21.72
C MET A 106 -10.26 16.48 -22.70
N PRO A 107 -10.92 17.60 -23.00
CA PRO A 107 -10.38 18.62 -23.91
C PRO A 107 -9.25 19.45 -23.30
N TYR A 108 -9.19 19.51 -21.96
CA TYR A 108 -8.12 20.17 -21.22
C TYR A 108 -7.80 19.36 -19.95
N ARG A 109 -6.53 19.03 -19.77
CA ARG A 109 -6.03 18.25 -18.63
C ARG A 109 -5.29 19.16 -17.68
N ASN A 110 -5.74 19.22 -16.43
CA ASN A 110 -5.10 20.02 -15.39
C ASN A 110 -4.31 19.13 -14.42
N VAL A 111 -3.59 19.75 -13.48
CA VAL A 111 -2.80 19.05 -12.46
C VAL A 111 -3.61 18.00 -11.70
N VAL A 112 -4.90 18.24 -11.46
CA VAL A 112 -5.76 17.34 -10.69
C VAL A 112 -6.00 16.04 -11.45
N CYS A 113 -6.42 16.09 -12.71
CA CYS A 113 -6.70 14.86 -13.47
C CYS A 113 -5.42 14.03 -13.71
N TRP A 114 -4.28 14.68 -13.95
CA TRP A 114 -2.99 13.99 -14.06
C TRP A 114 -2.56 13.32 -12.76
N THR A 115 -2.62 14.05 -11.63
CA THR A 115 -2.30 13.50 -10.30
C THR A 115 -3.13 12.25 -10.00
N VAL A 116 -4.42 12.34 -10.31
CA VAL A 116 -5.41 11.30 -10.09
C VAL A 116 -5.14 10.08 -10.98
N LEU A 117 -4.75 10.28 -12.25
CA LEU A 117 -4.33 9.19 -13.15
C LEU A 117 -3.06 8.48 -12.66
N VAL A 118 -2.02 9.23 -12.29
CA VAL A 118 -0.75 8.68 -11.77
C VAL A 118 -1.00 7.87 -10.50
N ALA A 119 -1.72 8.44 -9.53
CA ALA A 119 -2.06 7.75 -8.29
C ALA A 119 -2.89 6.47 -8.54
N GLY A 120 -3.81 6.52 -9.52
CA GLY A 120 -4.60 5.37 -9.93
C GLY A 120 -3.76 4.20 -10.45
N TYR A 121 -2.78 4.49 -11.29
CA TYR A 121 -1.84 3.47 -11.78
C TYR A 121 -1.01 2.85 -10.67
N VAL A 122 -0.48 3.67 -9.74
CA VAL A 122 0.31 3.19 -8.59
C VAL A 122 -0.51 2.23 -7.72
N GLN A 123 -1.74 2.58 -7.39
CA GLN A 123 -2.62 1.74 -6.59
C GLN A 123 -3.05 0.46 -7.32
N SER A 124 -3.05 0.46 -8.65
CA SER A 124 -3.26 -0.73 -9.47
C SER A 124 -2.00 -1.59 -9.66
N ASN A 125 -0.90 -1.27 -8.98
CA ASN A 125 0.43 -1.87 -9.19
C ASN A 125 0.95 -1.75 -10.63
N LYS A 126 0.45 -0.79 -11.42
CA LYS A 126 0.88 -0.48 -12.79
C LYS A 126 1.94 0.63 -12.78
N PHE A 127 3.05 0.37 -12.10
CA PHE A 127 4.06 1.38 -11.80
C PHE A 127 4.71 1.98 -13.06
N GLN A 128 4.90 1.19 -14.12
CA GLN A 128 5.45 1.69 -15.38
C GLN A 128 4.49 2.67 -16.09
N ASP A 129 3.19 2.40 -16.06
CA ASP A 129 2.18 3.29 -16.63
C ASP A 129 2.07 4.60 -15.81
N ALA A 130 2.24 4.52 -14.48
CA ALA A 130 2.32 5.69 -13.62
C ALA A 130 3.50 6.61 -14.00
N LEU A 131 4.68 6.04 -14.25
CA LEU A 131 5.85 6.81 -14.71
C LEU A 131 5.60 7.45 -16.07
N ARG A 132 5.05 6.71 -17.03
CA ARG A 132 4.73 7.24 -18.36
C ARG A 132 3.76 8.42 -18.26
N ALA A 133 2.68 8.26 -17.49
CA ALA A 133 1.71 9.33 -17.27
C ALA A 133 2.33 10.57 -16.60
N PHE A 134 3.30 10.40 -15.70
CA PHE A 134 4.03 11.52 -15.11
C PHE A 134 4.88 12.27 -16.15
N TRP A 135 5.59 11.55 -17.02
CA TRP A 135 6.38 12.20 -18.07
C TRP A 135 5.50 12.86 -19.12
N ASP A 136 4.38 12.25 -19.51
CA ASP A 136 3.38 12.86 -20.40
C ASP A 136 2.78 14.13 -19.79
N MET A 137 2.53 14.15 -18.47
CA MET A 137 2.09 15.35 -17.76
C MET A 137 3.09 16.52 -17.90
N LEU A 138 4.39 16.22 -17.83
CA LEU A 138 5.45 17.23 -18.01
C LEU A 138 5.57 17.68 -19.47
N LEU A 139 5.37 16.79 -20.43
CA LEU A 139 5.33 17.13 -21.86
C LEU A 139 4.13 18.01 -22.24
N ASP A 140 3.02 17.88 -21.51
CA ASP A 140 1.84 18.75 -21.61
C ASP A 140 2.02 20.10 -20.84
N ASP A 141 3.23 20.43 -20.39
CA ASP A 141 3.58 21.63 -19.61
C ASP A 141 2.77 21.77 -18.29
N VAL A 142 2.29 20.66 -17.72
CA VAL A 142 1.53 20.67 -16.47
C VAL A 142 2.45 20.43 -15.29
N VAL A 143 2.59 21.44 -14.42
CA VAL A 143 3.43 21.36 -13.21
C VAL A 143 2.84 20.35 -12.20
N PRO A 144 3.59 19.32 -11.79
CA PRO A 144 3.14 18.36 -10.77
C PRO A 144 3.03 18.98 -9.38
N ASN A 145 2.18 18.39 -8.53
CA ASN A 145 2.06 18.76 -7.12
C ASN A 145 2.68 17.68 -6.22
N ASP A 146 2.75 17.96 -4.90
CA ASP A 146 3.34 17.06 -3.90
C ASP A 146 2.74 15.64 -3.93
N PHE A 147 1.44 15.50 -4.21
CA PHE A 147 0.77 14.20 -4.33
C PHE A 147 1.22 13.46 -5.59
N THR A 148 1.39 14.17 -6.71
CA THR A 148 1.94 13.59 -7.94
C THR A 148 3.35 13.06 -7.69
N PHE A 149 4.22 13.87 -7.07
CA PHE A 149 5.59 13.46 -6.76
C PHE A 149 5.63 12.25 -5.82
N SER A 150 4.83 12.27 -4.74
CA SER A 150 4.78 11.15 -3.81
C SER A 150 4.32 9.85 -4.49
N SER A 151 3.36 9.95 -5.41
CA SER A 151 2.86 8.79 -6.17
C SER A 151 3.93 8.25 -7.13
N VAL A 152 4.58 9.13 -7.91
CA VAL A 152 5.59 8.69 -8.89
C VAL A 152 6.85 8.13 -8.19
N LEU A 153 7.26 8.73 -7.07
CA LEU A 153 8.37 8.21 -6.25
C LEU A 153 8.04 6.84 -5.65
N THR A 154 6.78 6.63 -5.22
CA THR A 154 6.30 5.31 -4.79
C THR A 154 6.40 4.30 -5.94
N ALA A 155 6.03 4.69 -7.16
CA ALA A 155 6.18 3.84 -8.35
C ALA A 155 7.66 3.45 -8.57
N CYS A 156 8.58 4.43 -8.51
CA CYS A 156 10.02 4.18 -8.63
C CYS A 156 10.51 3.20 -7.55
N ALA A 157 10.10 3.41 -6.31
CA ALA A 157 10.49 2.60 -5.16
C ALA A 157 10.06 1.13 -5.32
N HIS A 158 8.84 0.90 -5.81
CA HIS A 158 8.31 -0.45 -6.04
C HIS A 158 8.97 -1.18 -7.23
N MET A 159 9.42 -0.43 -8.24
CA MET A 159 10.13 -1.01 -9.39
C MET A 159 11.64 -1.12 -9.17
N GLY A 160 12.19 -0.49 -8.15
CA GLY A 160 13.65 -0.33 -8.03
C GLY A 160 14.24 0.60 -9.10
N ALA A 161 13.42 1.48 -9.70
CA ALA A 161 13.82 2.35 -10.81
C ALA A 161 14.60 3.59 -10.31
N LEU A 162 15.82 3.37 -9.83
CA LEU A 162 16.67 4.41 -9.21
C LEU A 162 16.89 5.62 -10.13
N ASP A 163 17.21 5.39 -11.40
CA ASP A 163 17.49 6.47 -12.35
C ASP A 163 16.26 7.36 -12.58
N GLN A 164 15.08 6.75 -12.68
CA GLN A 164 13.82 7.50 -12.79
C GLN A 164 13.54 8.29 -11.50
N GLY A 165 13.77 7.69 -10.34
CA GLY A 165 13.68 8.38 -9.04
C GLY A 165 14.62 9.58 -8.93
N ARG A 166 15.87 9.46 -9.43
CA ARG A 166 16.84 10.57 -9.48
C ARG A 166 16.37 11.69 -10.39
N LEU A 167 15.88 11.38 -11.59
CA LEU A 167 15.33 12.40 -12.49
C LEU A 167 14.15 13.17 -11.87
N VAL A 168 13.27 12.48 -11.14
CA VAL A 168 12.19 13.12 -10.39
C VAL A 168 12.74 14.03 -9.28
N HIS A 169 13.75 13.57 -8.54
CA HIS A 169 14.37 14.37 -7.48
C HIS A 169 15.10 15.60 -8.03
N GLU A 170 15.84 15.45 -9.12
CA GLU A 170 16.50 16.55 -9.84
C GLU A 170 15.48 17.57 -10.36
N TYR A 171 14.31 17.13 -10.83
CA TYR A 171 13.22 18.01 -11.22
C TYR A 171 12.70 18.84 -10.03
N ILE A 172 12.51 18.21 -8.87
CA ILE A 172 12.08 18.87 -7.62
C ILE A 172 13.07 19.97 -7.23
N GLU A 173 14.37 19.66 -7.24
CA GLU A 173 15.43 20.62 -6.91
C GLU A 173 15.54 21.75 -7.93
N SER A 174 15.55 21.42 -9.23
CA SER A 174 15.69 22.39 -10.33
C SER A 174 14.55 23.41 -10.36
N ASN A 175 13.35 22.99 -9.98
CA ASN A 175 12.16 23.84 -9.89
C ASN A 175 12.00 24.50 -8.52
N LYS A 176 12.97 24.34 -7.61
CA LYS A 176 12.94 24.91 -6.24
C LYS A 176 11.68 24.55 -5.46
N ILE A 177 11.21 23.32 -5.64
CA ILE A 177 10.07 22.79 -4.90
C ILE A 177 10.54 22.44 -3.49
N ASN A 178 9.92 23.07 -2.49
CA ASN A 178 10.33 22.87 -1.09
C ASN A 178 9.94 21.47 -0.61
N LEU A 179 10.90 20.74 -0.05
CA LEU A 179 10.64 19.46 0.59
C LEU A 179 9.90 19.66 1.92
N ASN A 180 8.62 19.28 1.95
CA ASN A 180 7.89 19.03 3.19
C ASN A 180 8.18 17.62 3.71
N ALA A 181 7.64 17.29 4.89
CA ALA A 181 7.89 15.99 5.52
C ALA A 181 7.29 14.84 4.69
N GLU A 182 6.16 15.07 4.01
CA GLU A 182 5.50 14.08 3.16
C GLU A 182 6.35 13.72 1.94
N LEU A 183 6.72 14.71 1.12
CA LEU A 183 7.55 14.51 -0.06
C LEU A 183 8.96 14.01 0.32
N GLY A 184 9.51 14.54 1.42
CA GLY A 184 10.76 14.06 2.00
C GLY A 184 10.72 12.59 2.39
N THR A 185 9.62 12.14 3.01
CA THR A 185 9.42 10.72 3.34
C THR A 185 9.40 9.87 2.07
N ALA A 186 8.70 10.31 1.02
CA ALA A 186 8.62 9.58 -0.25
C ALA A 186 10.00 9.45 -0.94
N LEU A 187 10.82 10.51 -0.90
CA LEU A 187 12.20 10.45 -1.43
C LEU A 187 13.08 9.50 -0.61
N VAL A 188 13.02 9.56 0.72
CA VAL A 188 13.78 8.65 1.61
C VAL A 188 13.39 7.20 1.33
N ASP A 189 12.08 6.89 1.26
CA ASP A 189 11.58 5.54 0.97
C ASP A 189 12.02 5.06 -0.42
N MET A 190 11.94 5.94 -1.43
CA MET A 190 12.37 5.64 -2.80
C MET A 190 13.85 5.27 -2.86
N TYR A 191 14.73 6.11 -2.33
CA TYR A 191 16.17 5.83 -2.34
C TYR A 191 16.51 4.57 -1.54
N ALA A 192 15.89 4.38 -0.37
CA ALA A 192 16.12 3.21 0.45
C ALA A 192 15.72 1.91 -0.27
N LYS A 193 14.52 1.85 -0.88
CA LYS A 193 14.04 0.67 -1.62
C LYS A 193 14.78 0.43 -2.93
N CYS A 194 15.27 1.48 -3.59
CA CYS A 194 16.12 1.39 -4.77
C CYS A 194 17.58 1.01 -4.45
N GLY A 195 17.90 0.70 -3.20
CA GLY A 195 19.22 0.23 -2.81
C GLY A 195 20.28 1.31 -2.57
N CYS A 196 19.88 2.58 -2.50
CA CYS A 196 20.78 3.71 -2.34
C CYS A 196 20.60 4.40 -0.98
N ILE A 197 20.95 3.68 0.09
CA ILE A 197 20.71 4.14 1.47
C ILE A 197 21.47 5.42 1.83
N ASP A 198 22.65 5.65 1.26
CA ASP A 198 23.42 6.88 1.48
C ASP A 198 22.69 8.12 0.95
N ASP A 199 22.05 8.03 -0.23
CA ASP A 199 21.24 9.11 -0.79
C ASP A 199 19.97 9.32 0.06
N ALA A 200 19.37 8.24 0.58
CA ALA A 200 18.25 8.34 1.51
C ALA A 200 18.63 9.07 2.82
N LEU A 201 19.81 8.78 3.39
CA LEU A 201 20.33 9.48 4.56
C LEU A 201 20.58 10.96 4.27
N ARG A 202 21.18 11.30 3.12
CA ARG A 202 21.40 12.72 2.72
C ARG A 202 20.09 13.48 2.61
N VAL A 203 19.08 12.89 1.95
CA VAL A 203 17.75 13.52 1.87
C VAL A 203 17.19 13.71 3.27
N PHE A 204 17.21 12.66 4.10
CA PHE A 204 16.71 12.73 5.47
C PHE A 204 17.39 13.85 6.25
N GLU A 205 18.72 13.91 6.28
CA GLU A 205 19.49 14.94 7.00
C GLU A 205 19.09 16.35 6.58
N ASN A 206 18.92 16.58 5.28
CA ASN A 206 18.58 17.88 4.71
C ASN A 206 17.11 18.30 4.90
N LEU A 207 16.22 17.41 5.39
CA LEU A 207 14.83 17.80 5.64
C LEU A 207 14.71 18.83 6.76
N PRO A 208 14.01 19.97 6.52
CA PRO A 208 13.87 21.03 7.53
C PRO A 208 12.97 20.60 8.69
N VAL A 209 11.98 19.75 8.41
CA VAL A 209 11.06 19.21 9.41
C VAL A 209 10.98 17.69 9.22
N LYS A 210 11.23 16.96 10.30
CA LYS A 210 11.19 15.49 10.35
C LYS A 210 10.05 15.07 11.28
N ASN A 211 9.09 14.32 10.76
CA ASN A 211 7.99 13.75 11.52
C ASN A 211 8.20 12.23 11.75
N VAL A 212 7.27 11.58 12.46
CA VAL A 212 7.32 10.14 12.74
C VAL A 212 7.51 9.29 11.48
N TYR A 213 6.93 9.70 10.35
CA TYR A 213 7.02 8.97 9.08
C TYR A 213 8.41 9.05 8.45
N THR A 214 9.03 10.23 8.40
CA THR A 214 10.41 10.39 7.91
C THR A 214 11.42 9.57 8.72
N TRP A 215 11.30 9.57 10.06
CA TRP A 215 12.16 8.77 10.94
C TRP A 215 11.92 7.27 10.74
N THR A 216 10.66 6.86 10.62
CA THR A 216 10.31 5.44 10.40
C THR A 216 10.86 4.94 9.05
N ALA A 217 10.77 5.76 7.99
CA ALA A 217 11.28 5.41 6.68
C ALA A 217 12.79 5.16 6.69
N ILE A 218 13.58 6.03 7.32
CA ILE A 218 15.04 5.84 7.36
C ILE A 218 15.45 4.67 8.27
N ILE A 219 14.78 4.46 9.41
CA ILE A 219 15.01 3.31 10.29
C ILE A 219 14.75 2.00 9.55
N HIS A 220 13.62 1.91 8.84
CA HIS A 220 13.27 0.74 8.05
C HIS A 220 14.25 0.52 6.88
N GLY A 221 14.64 1.59 6.19
CA GLY A 221 15.64 1.53 5.14
C GLY A 221 16.95 0.90 5.63
N LEU A 222 17.50 1.40 6.74
CA LEU A 222 18.72 0.85 7.34
C LEU A 222 18.55 -0.61 7.76
N ALA A 223 17.40 -0.98 8.31
CA ALA A 223 17.09 -2.36 8.73
C ALA A 223 17.10 -3.35 7.55
N VAL A 224 16.50 -2.98 6.42
CA VAL A 224 16.45 -3.80 5.20
C VAL A 224 17.84 -3.93 4.56
N HIS A 225 18.66 -2.89 4.67
CA HIS A 225 20.07 -2.89 4.24
C HIS A 225 21.02 -3.62 5.19
N GLY A 226 20.51 -4.19 6.27
CA GLY A 226 21.31 -4.95 7.24
C GLY A 226 22.12 -4.08 8.21
N ASP A 227 21.99 -2.75 8.16
CA ASP A 227 22.60 -1.84 9.13
C ASP A 227 21.73 -1.72 10.38
N ALA A 228 21.69 -2.80 11.16
CA ALA A 228 20.90 -2.85 12.38
C ALA A 228 21.38 -1.84 13.44
N ILE A 229 22.68 -1.55 13.48
CA ILE A 229 23.26 -0.59 14.43
C ILE A 229 22.83 0.84 14.04
N GLY A 230 22.93 1.19 12.75
CA GLY A 230 22.44 2.46 12.23
C GLY A 230 20.95 2.64 12.47
N ALA A 231 20.13 1.61 12.22
CA ALA A 231 18.69 1.67 12.48
C ALA A 231 18.37 1.97 13.96
N LEU A 232 19.03 1.29 14.90
CA LEU A 232 18.87 1.53 16.34
C LEU A 232 19.43 2.90 16.77
N HIS A 233 20.52 3.36 16.15
CA HIS A 233 21.03 4.71 16.34
C HIS A 233 20.01 5.77 15.92
N MET A 234 19.41 5.62 14.74
CA MET A 234 18.37 6.53 14.23
C MET A 234 17.14 6.52 15.13
N PHE A 235 16.73 5.35 15.66
CA PHE A 235 15.69 5.27 16.67
C PHE A 235 16.06 6.06 17.94
N SER A 236 17.29 5.93 18.45
CA SER A 236 17.75 6.73 19.59
C SER A 236 17.70 8.24 19.31
N CYS A 237 18.12 8.66 18.11
CA CYS A 237 18.07 10.05 17.68
C CYS A 237 16.62 10.56 17.57
N MET A 238 15.69 9.77 17.03
CA MET A 238 14.26 10.07 17.00
C MET A 238 13.72 10.37 18.41
N LEU A 239 14.05 9.53 19.40
CA LEU A 239 13.64 9.74 20.79
C LEU A 239 14.25 11.00 21.39
N LYS A 240 15.54 11.28 21.14
CA LYS A 240 16.22 12.49 21.60
C LYS A 240 15.64 13.77 20.98
N SER A 241 15.11 13.68 19.77
CA SER A 241 14.39 14.76 19.10
C SER A 241 12.95 14.94 19.61
N GLY A 242 12.51 14.14 20.59
CA GLY A 242 11.16 14.23 21.17
C GLY A 242 10.06 13.69 20.28
N ILE A 243 10.41 13.00 19.18
CA ILE A 243 9.44 12.38 18.28
C ILE A 243 9.06 11.01 18.83
N GLN A 244 7.75 10.81 19.05
CA GLN A 244 7.23 9.56 19.59
C GLN A 244 7.19 8.48 18.49
N PRO A 245 7.72 7.28 18.74
CA PRO A 245 7.59 6.15 17.83
C PRO A 245 6.14 5.66 17.78
N ASN A 246 5.75 5.14 16.62
CA ASN A 246 4.47 4.47 16.42
C ASN A 246 4.68 2.98 16.17
N GLU A 247 3.59 2.26 15.92
CA GLU A 247 3.56 0.83 15.64
C GLU A 247 4.53 0.47 14.49
N VAL A 248 4.49 1.23 13.40
CA VAL A 248 5.36 1.00 12.23
C VAL A 248 6.83 1.24 12.55
N THR A 249 7.17 2.22 13.40
CA THR A 249 8.53 2.42 13.88
C THR A 249 9.05 1.18 14.62
N PHE A 250 8.20 0.57 15.46
CA PHE A 250 8.57 -0.63 16.20
C PHE A 250 8.78 -1.85 15.31
N VAL A 251 7.98 -2.03 14.26
CA VAL A 251 8.25 -3.05 13.23
C VAL A 251 9.64 -2.84 12.63
N GLY A 252 10.00 -1.61 12.27
CA GLY A 252 11.32 -1.28 11.69
C GLY A 252 12.50 -1.66 12.59
N VAL A 253 12.47 -1.28 13.89
CA VAL A 253 13.55 -1.62 14.82
C VAL A 253 13.57 -3.10 15.20
N LEU A 254 12.43 -3.78 15.26
CA LEU A 254 12.37 -5.22 15.51
C LEU A 254 12.92 -6.01 14.32
N ALA A 255 12.63 -5.58 13.09
CA ALA A 255 13.22 -6.14 11.88
C ALA A 255 14.75 -5.94 11.86
N ALA A 256 15.24 -4.75 12.25
CA ALA A 256 16.67 -4.50 12.42
C ALA A 256 17.31 -5.47 13.44
N CYS A 257 16.67 -5.65 14.60
CA CYS A 257 17.13 -6.62 15.61
C CYS A 257 17.12 -8.06 15.08
N SER A 258 16.13 -8.44 14.26
CA SER A 258 16.07 -9.77 13.63
C SER A 258 17.26 -10.00 12.71
N HIS A 259 17.52 -9.06 11.80
CA HIS A 259 18.61 -9.16 10.83
C HIS A 259 20.00 -9.03 11.50
N GLY A 260 20.12 -8.20 12.53
CA GLY A 260 21.36 -8.00 13.28
C GLY A 260 21.63 -9.04 14.37
N GLY A 261 20.69 -9.95 14.65
CA GLY A 261 20.80 -10.94 15.72
C GLY A 261 20.75 -10.36 17.14
N PHE A 262 20.19 -9.16 17.32
CA PHE A 262 20.11 -8.47 18.60
C PHE A 262 18.88 -8.92 19.42
N VAL A 263 18.87 -10.20 19.82
CA VAL A 263 17.71 -10.85 20.48
C VAL A 263 17.26 -10.12 21.75
N GLU A 264 18.19 -9.82 22.64
CA GLU A 264 17.87 -9.18 23.93
C GLU A 264 17.33 -7.76 23.74
N GLU A 265 17.89 -7.02 22.78
CA GLU A 265 17.42 -5.68 22.45
C GLU A 265 16.04 -5.72 21.79
N GLY A 266 15.79 -6.70 20.91
CA GLY A 266 14.48 -6.93 20.32
C GLY A 266 13.40 -7.25 21.36
N LYS A 267 13.69 -8.15 22.32
CA LYS A 267 12.82 -8.44 23.46
C LYS A 267 12.53 -7.18 24.27
N ARG A 268 13.57 -6.39 24.58
CA ARG A 268 13.44 -5.12 25.31
C ARG A 268 12.56 -4.12 24.57
N LEU A 269 12.74 -3.95 23.26
CA LEU A 269 11.96 -3.02 22.42
C LEU A 269 10.50 -3.46 22.29
N PHE A 270 10.24 -4.76 22.18
CA PHE A 270 8.88 -5.30 22.14
C PHE A 270 8.12 -5.02 23.44
N GLU A 271 8.76 -5.19 24.61
CA GLU A 271 8.15 -4.86 25.89
C GLU A 271 8.03 -3.35 26.12
N LEU A 272 9.01 -2.56 25.67
CA LEU A 272 8.96 -1.09 25.70
C LEU A 272 7.74 -0.56 24.93
N MET A 273 7.49 -1.11 23.72
CA MET A 273 6.33 -0.79 22.91
C MET A 273 5.01 -1.01 23.67
N ARG A 274 4.88 -2.18 24.31
CA ARG A 274 3.66 -2.60 25.02
C ARG A 274 3.42 -1.82 26.30
N HIS A 275 4.46 -1.61 27.10
CA HIS A 275 4.31 -1.12 28.46
C HIS A 275 4.57 0.37 28.61
N SER A 276 5.53 0.92 27.87
CA SER A 276 5.88 2.34 27.97
C SER A 276 5.14 3.20 26.95
N TYR A 277 4.96 2.70 25.72
CA TYR A 277 4.22 3.40 24.67
C TYR A 277 2.75 2.98 24.59
N ASN A 278 2.35 1.91 25.29
CA ASN A 278 0.99 1.39 25.30
C ASN A 278 0.45 1.07 23.89
N LEU A 279 1.35 0.66 22.99
CA LEU A 279 1.02 0.25 21.63
C LEU A 279 0.73 -1.25 21.61
N LYS A 280 -0.38 -1.63 20.98
CA LYS A 280 -0.77 -3.04 20.89
C LYS A 280 0.00 -3.71 19.76
N PRO A 281 0.70 -4.84 20.02
CA PRO A 281 1.39 -5.56 18.96
C PRO A 281 0.41 -6.08 17.91
N GLU A 282 0.69 -5.78 16.66
CA GLU A 282 0.04 -6.34 15.47
C GLU A 282 0.83 -7.52 14.87
N MET A 283 0.28 -8.15 13.83
CA MET A 283 0.86 -9.34 13.19
C MET A 283 2.34 -9.20 12.82
N ASP A 284 2.74 -8.05 12.29
CA ASP A 284 4.12 -7.81 11.82
C ASP A 284 5.12 -7.74 12.96
N HIS A 285 4.71 -7.25 14.14
CA HIS A 285 5.56 -7.24 15.33
C HIS A 285 5.85 -8.67 15.81
N TYR A 286 4.82 -9.51 15.85
CA TYR A 286 4.97 -10.94 16.17
C TYR A 286 5.83 -11.65 15.13
N GLY A 287 5.64 -11.34 13.84
CA GLY A 287 6.48 -11.86 12.75
C GLY A 287 7.95 -11.54 12.95
N CYS A 288 8.29 -10.30 13.28
CA CYS A 288 9.68 -9.90 13.56
C CYS A 288 10.25 -10.64 14.79
N MET A 289 9.47 -10.80 15.85
CA MET A 289 9.91 -11.53 17.06
C MET A 289 10.17 -13.01 16.78
N VAL A 290 9.27 -13.67 16.04
CA VAL A 290 9.40 -15.09 15.67
C VAL A 290 10.59 -15.30 14.73
N ASP A 291 10.77 -14.44 13.73
CA ASP A 291 11.93 -14.50 12.82
C ASP A 291 13.24 -14.33 13.59
N MET A 292 13.31 -13.34 14.49
CA MET A 292 14.49 -13.07 15.32
C MET A 292 14.87 -14.26 16.22
N LEU A 293 13.89 -14.79 16.96
CA LEU A 293 14.11 -15.94 17.86
C LEU A 293 14.44 -17.21 17.07
N GLY A 294 13.73 -17.43 15.97
CA GLY A 294 13.94 -18.58 15.08
C GLY A 294 15.35 -18.58 14.47
N ARG A 295 15.82 -17.44 13.94
CA ARG A 295 17.19 -17.30 13.41
C ARG A 295 18.24 -17.59 14.47
N ALA A 296 18.03 -17.12 15.70
CA ALA A 296 18.94 -17.35 16.81
C ALA A 296 18.86 -18.77 17.42
N GLY A 297 17.91 -19.61 16.98
CA GLY A 297 17.76 -20.99 17.44
C GLY A 297 16.90 -21.16 18.69
N TYR A 298 16.24 -20.10 19.18
CA TYR A 298 15.31 -20.14 20.30
C TYR A 298 13.91 -20.58 19.82
N LEU A 299 13.79 -21.80 19.30
CA LEU A 299 12.57 -22.30 18.67
C LEU A 299 11.39 -22.38 19.64
N GLU A 300 11.62 -22.81 20.88
CA GLU A 300 10.58 -22.87 21.92
C GLU A 300 10.08 -21.48 22.32
N ASP A 301 10.98 -20.50 22.49
CA ASP A 301 10.59 -19.10 22.74
C ASP A 301 9.76 -18.57 21.56
N ALA A 302 10.18 -18.86 20.32
CA ALA A 302 9.46 -18.44 19.12
C ALA A 302 8.05 -19.06 19.05
N LYS A 303 7.93 -20.34 19.40
CA LYS A 303 6.64 -21.02 19.51
C LYS A 303 5.78 -20.42 20.63
N GLN A 304 6.36 -20.09 21.78
CA GLN A 304 5.65 -19.43 22.86
C GLN A 304 5.11 -18.05 22.47
N ILE A 305 5.86 -17.29 21.66
CA ILE A 305 5.38 -16.01 21.10
C ILE A 305 4.13 -16.24 20.22
N ILE A 306 4.11 -17.28 19.39
CA ILE A 306 2.94 -17.65 18.58
C ILE A 306 1.77 -18.11 19.45
N ASP A 307 2.01 -18.94 20.47
CA ASP A 307 0.94 -19.47 21.31
C ASP A 307 0.28 -18.37 22.18
N ASN A 308 1.03 -17.31 22.52
CA ASN A 308 0.55 -16.18 23.34
C ASN A 308 -0.06 -15.02 22.54
N MET A 309 -0.05 -15.09 21.21
CA MET A 309 -0.55 -13.98 20.39
C MET A 309 -2.08 -13.89 20.46
N PRO A 310 -2.68 -12.68 20.47
CA PRO A 310 -4.12 -12.50 20.65
C PRO A 310 -4.95 -12.75 19.38
N MET A 311 -4.31 -13.11 18.27
CA MET A 311 -4.95 -13.35 16.96
C MET A 311 -4.43 -14.63 16.32
N LYS A 312 -5.07 -15.14 15.26
CA LYS A 312 -4.58 -16.36 14.58
C LYS A 312 -3.27 -16.05 13.83
N PRO A 313 -2.21 -16.87 13.94
CA PRO A 313 -0.95 -16.62 13.26
C PRO A 313 -1.12 -16.62 11.75
N SER A 314 -0.51 -15.64 11.08
CA SER A 314 -0.50 -15.58 9.62
C SER A 314 0.44 -16.66 9.03
N PRO A 315 0.26 -17.03 7.76
CA PRO A 315 1.18 -17.93 7.07
C PRO A 315 2.63 -17.42 7.04
N GLY A 316 2.85 -16.10 7.10
CA GLY A 316 4.20 -15.51 7.15
C GLY A 316 4.90 -15.82 8.48
N VAL A 317 4.20 -15.65 9.61
CA VAL A 317 4.74 -15.96 10.95
C VAL A 317 5.04 -17.46 11.09
N LEU A 318 4.11 -18.31 10.67
CA LEU A 318 4.32 -19.76 10.66
C LEU A 318 5.45 -20.18 9.73
N GLY A 319 5.56 -19.54 8.56
CA GLY A 319 6.64 -19.75 7.60
C GLY A 319 8.02 -19.41 8.18
N ALA A 320 8.12 -18.32 8.95
CA ALA A 320 9.36 -17.94 9.63
C ALA A 320 9.82 -19.00 10.64
N LEU A 321 8.90 -19.46 11.51
CA LEU A 321 9.22 -20.53 12.47
C LEU A 321 9.54 -21.86 11.76
N PHE A 322 8.77 -22.24 10.74
CA PHE A 322 9.03 -23.44 9.95
C PHE A 322 10.43 -23.40 9.33
N GLY A 323 10.81 -22.26 8.72
CA GLY A 323 12.15 -22.06 8.18
C GLY A 323 13.24 -22.22 9.23
N ALA A 324 13.04 -21.65 10.42
CA ALA A 324 13.95 -21.82 11.55
C ALA A 324 14.08 -23.28 12.00
N CYS A 325 12.97 -24.01 12.13
CA CYS A 325 12.97 -25.44 12.43
C CYS A 325 13.78 -26.25 11.40
N MET A 326 13.66 -25.90 10.11
CA MET A 326 14.43 -26.53 9.05
C MET A 326 15.94 -26.26 9.15
N VAL A 327 16.33 -25.03 9.48
CA VAL A 327 17.74 -24.64 9.66
C VAL A 327 18.36 -25.33 10.88
N HIS A 328 17.63 -25.36 12.01
CA HIS A 328 18.09 -25.92 13.27
C HIS A 328 17.79 -27.41 13.45
N LYS A 329 17.18 -28.05 12.43
CA LYS A 329 16.86 -29.48 12.35
C LYS A 329 15.88 -29.99 13.40
N ASP A 330 15.00 -29.12 13.88
CA ASP A 330 13.85 -29.52 14.70
C ASP A 330 12.69 -29.93 13.79
N PHE A 331 12.78 -31.15 13.26
CA PHE A 331 11.80 -31.65 12.31
C PHE A 331 10.45 -31.99 12.95
N GLU A 332 10.41 -32.22 14.26
CA GLU A 332 9.17 -32.51 14.99
C GLU A 332 8.30 -31.25 15.09
N MET A 333 8.89 -30.15 15.57
CA MET A 333 8.20 -28.86 15.57
C MET A 333 7.89 -28.40 14.14
N GLY A 334 8.84 -28.57 13.22
CA GLY A 334 8.66 -28.23 11.81
C GLY A 334 7.47 -28.96 11.17
N GLU A 335 7.27 -30.25 11.45
CA GLU A 335 6.12 -31.02 10.95
C GLU A 335 4.81 -30.44 11.46
N HIS A 336 4.72 -30.14 12.76
CA HIS A 336 3.53 -29.53 13.36
C HIS A 336 3.16 -28.19 12.69
N ILE A 337 4.14 -27.30 12.52
CA ILE A 337 3.95 -26.00 11.87
C ILE A 337 3.60 -26.17 10.38
N GLY A 338 4.23 -27.12 9.68
CA GLY A 338 3.96 -27.40 8.27
C GLY A 338 2.52 -27.90 8.04
N ILE A 339 1.99 -28.74 8.93
CA ILE A 339 0.59 -29.18 8.89
C ILE A 339 -0.35 -27.99 9.13
N LEU A 340 -0.04 -27.10 10.08
CA LEU A 340 -0.83 -25.88 10.32
C LEU A 340 -0.88 -24.98 9.08
N LEU A 341 0.25 -24.79 8.37
CA LEU A 341 0.32 -24.01 7.12
C LEU A 341 -0.59 -24.59 6.04
N VAL A 342 -0.54 -25.91 5.82
CA VAL A 342 -1.41 -26.61 4.86
C VAL A 342 -2.88 -26.43 5.23
N ASN A 343 -3.24 -26.57 6.50
CA ASN A 343 -4.61 -26.41 6.96
C ASN A 343 -5.13 -24.96 6.82
N GLN A 344 -4.25 -23.96 6.92
CA GLN A 344 -4.63 -22.56 6.70
C GLN A 344 -4.84 -22.22 5.23
N LYS A 345 -4.07 -22.83 4.33
CA LYS A 345 -4.18 -22.62 2.88
C LYS A 345 -4.18 -23.95 2.11
N PRO A 346 -5.31 -24.69 2.11
CA PRO A 346 -5.39 -25.99 1.44
C PRO A 346 -5.19 -25.94 -0.08
N ASN A 347 -5.37 -24.77 -0.70
CA ASN A 347 -5.21 -24.58 -2.14
C ASN A 347 -3.83 -24.00 -2.52
N ASP A 348 -2.95 -23.74 -1.55
CA ASP A 348 -1.63 -23.18 -1.80
C ASP A 348 -0.58 -24.27 -1.97
N SER A 349 -0.05 -24.40 -3.19
CA SER A 349 0.97 -25.40 -3.50
C SER A 349 2.28 -25.22 -2.71
N GLY A 350 2.57 -23.99 -2.25
CA GLY A 350 3.77 -23.67 -1.48
C GLY A 350 3.83 -24.40 -0.15
N SER A 351 2.72 -24.43 0.60
CA SER A 351 2.63 -25.08 1.92
C SER A 351 2.89 -26.59 1.83
N TYR A 352 2.34 -27.27 0.81
CA TYR A 352 2.61 -28.69 0.57
C TYR A 352 4.06 -28.94 0.17
N ALA A 353 4.66 -28.04 -0.62
CA ALA A 353 6.06 -28.15 -1.02
C ALA A 353 7.01 -28.03 0.17
N LEU A 354 6.76 -27.08 1.10
CA LEU A 354 7.51 -26.94 2.35
C LEU A 354 7.47 -28.22 3.19
N LEU A 355 6.27 -28.74 3.47
CA LEU A 355 6.09 -29.96 4.26
C LEU A 355 6.73 -31.19 3.59
N THR A 356 6.59 -31.31 2.26
CA THR A 356 7.26 -32.36 1.49
C THR A 356 8.79 -32.27 1.59
N ASN A 357 9.34 -31.06 1.56
CA ASN A 357 10.78 -30.85 1.68
C ASN A 357 11.30 -31.21 3.08
N LEU A 358 10.53 -30.91 4.14
CA LEU A 358 10.84 -31.36 5.50
C LEU A 358 10.97 -32.89 5.56
N TYR A 359 9.96 -33.62 5.08
CA TYR A 359 9.99 -35.09 5.11
C TYR A 359 11.16 -35.69 4.34
N LYS A 360 11.56 -35.07 3.22
CA LYS A 360 12.77 -35.50 2.51
C LYS A 360 14.04 -35.26 3.33
N MET A 361 14.15 -34.12 4.02
CA MET A 361 15.32 -33.79 4.83
C MET A 361 15.47 -34.72 6.03
N CYS A 362 14.37 -35.17 6.64
CA CYS A 362 14.40 -36.21 7.69
C CYS A 362 14.35 -37.65 7.13
N GLN A 363 14.51 -37.84 5.82
CA GLN A 363 14.53 -39.14 5.12
C GLN A 363 13.24 -39.97 5.24
N ASN A 364 12.12 -39.32 5.57
CA ASN A 364 10.79 -39.94 5.59
C ASN A 364 10.13 -39.88 4.20
N TRP A 365 10.59 -40.75 3.30
CA TRP A 365 10.11 -40.80 1.91
C TRP A 365 8.63 -41.17 1.77
N GLU A 366 8.10 -41.96 2.72
CA GLU A 366 6.71 -42.39 2.74
C GLU A 366 5.77 -41.22 3.02
N ALA A 367 6.04 -40.44 4.08
CA ALA A 367 5.26 -39.25 4.38
C ALA A 367 5.33 -38.21 3.24
N ALA A 368 6.51 -38.02 2.64
CA ALA A 368 6.68 -37.15 1.47
C ALA A 368 5.82 -37.60 0.28
N ALA A 369 5.71 -38.91 0.03
CA ALA A 369 4.85 -39.45 -1.02
C ALA A 369 3.37 -39.24 -0.71
N GLN A 370 2.97 -39.41 0.56
CA GLN A 370 1.59 -39.21 1.00
C GLN A 370 1.14 -37.75 0.85
N VAL A 371 1.96 -36.77 1.23
CA VAL A 371 1.65 -35.33 1.03
C VAL A 371 1.42 -35.02 -0.44
N ARG A 372 2.27 -35.55 -1.34
CA ARG A 372 2.10 -35.37 -2.79
C ARG A 372 0.82 -36.00 -3.33
N LYS A 373 0.42 -37.15 -2.78
CA LYS A 373 -0.83 -37.82 -3.14
C LYS A 373 -2.04 -36.97 -2.75
N VAL A 374 -2.02 -36.39 -1.55
CA VAL A 374 -3.07 -35.45 -1.08
C VAL A 374 -3.13 -34.22 -1.98
N MET A 375 -1.99 -33.60 -2.29
CA MET A 375 -1.92 -32.43 -3.16
C MET A 375 -2.51 -32.71 -4.56
N LYS A 376 -2.19 -33.86 -5.16
CA LYS A 376 -2.79 -34.29 -6.45
C LYS A 376 -4.30 -34.52 -6.34
N GLY A 377 -4.76 -35.12 -5.25
CA GLY A 377 -6.19 -35.36 -5.00
C GLY A 377 -7.00 -34.07 -4.88
N LEU A 378 -6.38 -33.00 -4.39
CA LEU A 378 -7.00 -31.67 -4.25
C LEU A 378 -6.84 -30.77 -5.50
N GLN A 379 -6.27 -31.30 -6.59
CA GLN A 379 -6.02 -30.54 -7.85
C GLN A 379 -5.23 -29.24 -7.65
N VAL A 380 -4.35 -29.18 -6.63
CA VAL A 380 -3.52 -28.01 -6.39
C VAL A 380 -2.39 -27.96 -7.42
N GLU A 381 -2.42 -26.98 -8.33
CA GLU A 381 -1.40 -26.80 -9.37
C GLU A 381 -0.11 -26.22 -8.80
N LYS A 382 1.03 -26.70 -9.31
CA LYS A 382 2.35 -26.23 -8.89
C LYS A 382 2.65 -24.90 -9.57
N THR A 383 2.77 -23.82 -8.79
CA THR A 383 3.21 -22.52 -9.32
C THR A 383 4.74 -22.54 -9.51
N PRO A 384 5.26 -22.33 -10.73
CA PRO A 384 6.69 -22.10 -10.94
C PRO A 384 7.07 -20.74 -10.34
N GLY A 385 8.17 -20.69 -9.56
CA GLY A 385 8.72 -19.42 -9.09
C GLY A 385 9.51 -18.75 -10.22
N TYR A 386 9.16 -17.52 -10.57
CA TYR A 386 9.94 -16.68 -11.48
C TYR A 386 10.66 -15.60 -10.67
N SER A 387 11.94 -15.39 -10.93
CA SER A 387 12.72 -14.25 -10.47
C SER A 387 13.11 -13.42 -11.69
N TRP A 388 12.61 -12.19 -11.80
CA TRP A 388 13.05 -11.24 -12.82
C TRP A 388 14.37 -10.62 -12.34
N ILE A 389 15.41 -10.72 -13.18
CA ILE A 389 16.65 -9.96 -13.01
C ILE A 389 16.68 -8.98 -14.17
N GLU A 390 16.69 -7.69 -13.87
CA GLU A 390 16.89 -6.65 -14.85
C GLU A 390 18.36 -6.68 -15.27
N VAL A 391 18.62 -6.99 -16.55
CA VAL A 391 19.97 -6.96 -17.14
C VAL A 391 19.92 -5.92 -18.25
N ASP A 392 20.71 -4.84 -18.09
CA ASP A 392 21.03 -3.85 -19.12
C ASP A 392 19.87 -3.06 -19.75
N GLY A 393 18.96 -2.51 -18.94
CA GLY A 393 18.17 -1.31 -19.29
C GLY A 393 17.24 -1.38 -20.51
N PHE A 394 17.05 -2.55 -21.12
CA PHE A 394 16.09 -2.78 -22.20
C PHE A 394 15.43 -4.15 -22.01
N ASN A 395 14.13 -4.13 -21.70
CA ASN A 395 13.32 -5.35 -21.60
C ASN A 395 13.06 -5.95 -23.00
N SER A 396 13.29 -7.25 -23.13
CA SER A 396 12.67 -8.12 -24.14
C SER A 396 11.69 -9.08 -23.48
#